data_AF-A0A523YBZ5-F1
#
_entry.id   AF-A0A523YBZ5-F1
#
_cell.length_a   1.000
_cell.length_b   1.000
_cell.length_c   1.000
_cell.angle_alpha   90.00
_cell.angle_beta   90.00
_cell.angle_gamma   90.00
#
_symmetry.space_group_name_H-M   'P 1'
#
loop_
_entity.id
_entity.type
_entity.pdbx_description
1 polymer ?
#
loop_
_entity_poly.entity_id
_entity_poly.type
_entity_poly.pdbx_seq_one_letter_code
_entity_poly.pdbx_strand_id
1 'polypeptide(L)' 'MKISIQREKSIETFEVSSNLTLLAALYEIKEHKDASLTFSAGCRASVCGTCAV' A
#
# COMPACT_ATOMS: atom_id res chain seq x y z
N MET A 1 -5.13 -8.82 7.41
CA MET A 1 -6.13 -8.67 6.33
C MET A 1 -5.50 -8.98 4.98
N LYS A 2 -6.30 -9.35 3.97
CA LYS A 2 -5.81 -9.59 2.59
C LYS A 2 -6.05 -8.34 1.75
N ILE A 3 -5.03 -7.89 1.03
CA ILE A 3 -5.09 -6.76 0.10
C ILE A 3 -4.64 -7.25 -1.27
N SER A 4 -5.43 -6.95 -2.30
CA SER A 4 -5.06 -7.22 -3.69
C SER A 4 -4.59 -5.91 -4.35
N ILE A 5 -3.42 -5.93 -4.96
CA ILE A 5 -2.78 -4.78 -5.61
C ILE A 5 -2.65 -5.08 -7.10
N GLN A 6 -3.14 -4.16 -7.94
CA GLN A 6 -2.91 -4.19 -9.38
C GLN A 6 -1.46 -3.80 -9.67
N ARG A 7 -0.67 -4.74 -10.18
CA ARG A 7 0.63 -4.50 -10.81
C ARG A 7 0.46 -4.24 -12.31
N GLU A 8 1.54 -3.97 -13.02
CA GLU A 8 1.49 -3.68 -14.46
C GLU A 8 0.85 -4.82 -15.29
N LYS A 9 1.06 -6.08 -14.91
CA LYS A 9 0.65 -7.26 -15.69
C LYS A 9 -0.23 -8.26 -14.93
N SER A 10 -0.43 -8.08 -13.63
CA SER A 10 -1.07 -9.06 -12.74
C SER A 10 -1.71 -8.38 -11.54
N ILE A 11 -2.65 -9.07 -10.90
CA ILE A 11 -3.12 -8.73 -9.56
C ILE A 11 -2.41 -9.66 -8.58
N GLU A 12 -1.73 -9.08 -7.61
CA GLU A 12 -1.04 -9.80 -6.55
C GLU A 12 -1.75 -9.58 -5.22
N THR A 13 -1.81 -10.61 -4.37
CA THR A 13 -2.50 -10.53 -3.08
C THR A 13 -1.50 -10.70 -1.94
N PHE A 14 -1.53 -9.75 -1.01
CA PHE A 14 -0.66 -9.70 0.16
C PHE A 14 -1.48 -9.85 1.43
N GLU A 15 -1.01 -10.69 2.35
CA GLU A 15 -1.51 -10.74 3.72
C GLU A 15 -0.74 -9.73 4.55
N VAL A 16 -1.42 -8.82 5.24
CA VAL A 16 -0.84 -7.76 6.10
C VAL A 16 -1.49 -7.75 7.48
N SER A 17 -0.91 -7.00 8.43
CA SER A 17 -1.50 -6.81 9.76
C SER A 17 -2.91 -6.20 9.67
N SER A 18 -3.79 -6.56 10.61
CA SER A 18 -5.12 -5.93 10.75
C SER A 18 -5.03 -4.56 11.42
N ASN A 19 -6.09 -3.74 11.31
CA ASN A 19 -6.23 -2.42 11.95
C ASN A 19 -5.20 -1.36 11.50
N LEU A 20 -4.72 -1.47 10.26
CA LEU A 20 -3.89 -0.46 9.62
C LEU A 20 -4.71 0.39 8.64
N THR A 21 -4.30 1.64 8.42
CA THR A 21 -4.74 2.39 7.24
C THR A 21 -4.19 1.71 5.98
N LEU A 22 -4.84 1.91 4.84
CA LEU A 22 -4.33 1.38 3.56
C LEU A 22 -2.88 1.84 3.30
N LEU A 23 -2.57 3.11 3.58
CA LEU A 23 -1.22 3.64 3.42
C LEU A 23 -0.19 2.93 4.31
N ALA A 24 -0.52 2.66 5.57
CA ALA A 24 0.36 1.92 6.47
C ALA A 24 0.56 0.47 6.01
N ALA A 25 -0.48 -0.18 5.48
CA ALA A 25 -0.37 -1.50 4.90
C ALA A 25 0.55 -1.53 3.65
N LEU A 26 0.48 -0.50 2.79
CA LEU A 26 1.39 -0.36 1.64
C LEU A 26 2.85 -0.19 2.08
N TYR A 27 3.11 0.56 3.16
CA TYR A 27 4.44 0.63 3.76
C TYR A 27 4.90 -0.72 4.33
N GLU A 28 4.04 -1.44 5.07
CA GLU A 28 4.36 -2.78 5.60
C GLU A 28 4.73 -3.76 4.46
N ILE A 29 3.98 -3.74 3.36
CA ILE A 29 4.29 -4.56 2.18
C ILE A 29 5.65 -4.15 1.62
N LYS A 30 5.89 -2.85 1.42
CA LYS A 30 7.15 -2.37 0.86
C LYS A 30 8.37 -2.72 1.72
N GLU A 31 8.26 -2.61 3.03
CA GLU A 31 9.39 -2.81 3.95
C GLU A 31 9.69 -4.29 4.22
N HIS A 32 8.68 -5.15 4.24
CA HIS A 32 8.83 -6.52 4.73
C HIS A 32 8.53 -7.63 3.72
N LYS A 33 7.86 -7.31 2.60
CA LYS A 33 7.36 -8.33 1.65
C LYS A 33 7.83 -8.10 0.23
N ASP A 34 7.77 -6.86 -0.24
CA ASP A 34 8.12 -6.51 -1.62
C ASP A 34 8.63 -5.06 -1.74
N ALA A 35 9.96 -4.90 -1.71
CA ALA A 35 10.62 -3.61 -1.83
C ALA A 35 10.39 -2.92 -3.19
N SER A 36 9.96 -3.65 -4.23
CA SER A 36 9.65 -3.09 -5.56
C SER A 36 8.31 -2.37 -5.61
N LEU A 37 7.46 -2.50 -4.58
CA LEU A 37 6.19 -1.79 -4.52
C LEU A 37 6.41 -0.26 -4.50
N THR A 38 5.81 0.44 -5.45
CA THR A 38 5.85 1.89 -5.56
C THR A 38 4.44 2.45 -5.46
N PHE A 39 4.27 3.56 -4.74
CA PHE A 39 3.01 4.27 -4.56
C PHE A 39 3.30 5.72 -4.16
N SER A 40 2.34 6.61 -4.45
CA SER A 40 2.43 8.01 -4.07
C SER A 40 1.98 8.22 -2.63
N ALA A 41 2.78 8.91 -1.83
CA ALA A 41 2.46 9.25 -0.45
C ALA A 41 3.01 10.64 -0.10
N GLY A 42 2.22 11.40 0.66
CA GLY A 42 2.57 12.76 1.08
C GLY A 42 2.25 13.00 2.55
N CYS A 43 1.30 13.90 2.82
CA CYS A 43 1.00 14.44 4.14
C CYS A 43 0.58 13.44 5.22
N ARG A 44 0.12 12.23 4.84
CA ARG A 44 -0.47 11.20 5.74
C ARG A 44 -1.70 11.65 6.57
N ALA A 45 -2.12 12.91 6.46
CA ALA A 45 -3.24 13.53 7.17
C ALA A 45 -4.45 13.79 6.25
N SER A 46 -4.52 13.12 5.09
CA SER A 46 -5.65 13.20 4.15
C SER A 46 -5.98 14.60 3.60
N VAL A 47 -5.00 15.52 3.52
CA VAL A 47 -5.23 16.89 3.02
C VAL A 47 -4.57 17.16 1.67
N CYS A 48 -3.45 16.52 1.35
CA CYS A 48 -2.67 16.87 0.15
C CYS A 48 -3.10 16.13 -1.13
N GLY A 49 -4.00 15.14 -1.04
CA GLY A 49 -4.49 14.36 -2.19
C GLY A 49 -3.49 13.41 -2.85
N THR A 50 -2.20 13.44 -2.50
CA THR A 50 -1.13 12.63 -3.12
C THR A 50 -1.36 11.12 -3.05
N CYS A 51 -2.09 10.64 -2.04
CA CYS A 51 -2.32 9.20 -1.81
C CYS A 51 -3.60 8.69 -2.49
N ALA A 52 -4.19 9.44 -3.44
CA ALA A 52 -5.37 9.01 -4.18
C ALA A 52 -5.06 7.75 -5.01
N VAL A 53 -5.86 6.70 -4.82
CA VAL A 53 -5.77 5.38 -5.46
C VAL A 53 -7.15 4.80 -5.70
#